data_AF-A0A812N8B0-F1
#
_entry.id   AF-A0A812N8B0-F1
#
_cell.length_a   1.000
_cell.length_b   1.000
_cell.length_c   1.000
_cell.angle_alpha   90.00
_cell.angle_beta   90.00
_cell.angle_gamma   90.00
#
_symmetry.space_group_name_H-M   'P 1'
#
loop_
_entity.id
_entity.type
_entity.pdbx_description
1 polymer ?
#
loop_
_entity_poly.entity_id
_entity_poly.type
_entity_poly.pdbx_seq_one_letter_code
_entity_poly.pdbx_strand_id
1 'polypeptide(L)'
;DETIELRVAVLGLKADWNIPMEPGHKQRFYLVDIFHTSWFKGADTVVVLKYLAYKFQQIFASDVRMRVATKRYLEEIAKCLHHSNEFMSSLYKSGLFIPPARLDGIVRHGQELLASYATCAGMAYKLRLPRFKFNPKFHMLCHLLLDMREALANNDSALNPTSFSCQMPEDFINKCSTLSRAVDARAIANRTIDLYR
;
A
#
# COMPACT_ATOMS: atom_id res chain seq x y z
N ASP A 1 -34.34 -14.06 2.35
CA ASP A 1 -33.48 -13.52 1.29
C ASP A 1 -33.16 -12.07 1.55
N GLU A 2 -32.12 -11.78 2.32
CA GLU A 2 -31.58 -10.42 2.47
C GLU A 2 -30.27 -10.33 1.70
N THR A 3 -30.34 -9.61 0.59
CA THR A 3 -29.21 -9.28 -0.28
C THR A 3 -28.36 -8.23 0.44
N ILE A 4 -27.23 -8.65 1.02
CA ILE A 4 -26.25 -7.70 1.56
C ILE A 4 -25.62 -6.96 0.38
N GLU A 5 -26.04 -5.71 0.19
CA GLU A 5 -25.50 -4.79 -0.80
C GLU A 5 -24.07 -4.40 -0.38
N LEU A 6 -23.07 -5.12 -0.90
CA LEU A 6 -21.65 -4.83 -0.68
C LEU A 6 -21.30 -3.52 -1.40
N ARG A 7 -21.53 -2.38 -0.73
CA ARG A 7 -21.10 -1.07 -1.20
C ARG A 7 -19.58 -1.04 -1.26
N VAL A 8 -19.05 -0.99 -2.47
CA VAL A 8 -17.61 -0.83 -2.73
C VAL A 8 -17.26 0.61 -2.39
N ALA A 9 -16.59 0.83 -1.26
CA ALA A 9 -15.90 2.08 -1.02
C ALA A 9 -14.67 2.12 -1.92
N VAL A 10 -14.74 2.88 -3.01
CA VAL A 10 -13.55 3.26 -3.77
C VAL A 10 -12.87 4.36 -2.95
N LEU A 11 -11.72 4.04 -2.35
CA LEU A 11 -10.82 5.04 -1.74
C LEU A 11 -10.18 5.86 -2.86
N GLY A 12 -10.94 6.80 -3.41
CA GLY A 12 -10.46 7.82 -4.33
C GLY A 12 -9.90 9.00 -3.55
N LEU A 13 -8.60 9.03 -3.32
CA LEU A 13 -7.88 10.22 -2.81
C LEU A 13 -7.40 11.07 -3.99
N LYS A 14 -8.33 11.52 -4.85
CA LYS A 14 -8.05 12.55 -5.85
C LYS A 14 -9.30 13.41 -6.01
N ALA A 15 -9.13 14.71 -5.83
CA ALA A 15 -10.16 15.70 -5.58
C ALA A 15 -11.09 16.04 -6.77
N ASP A 16 -11.03 15.31 -7.88
CA ASP A 16 -11.75 15.71 -9.10
C ASP A 16 -12.77 14.64 -9.51
N TRP A 17 -13.92 14.66 -8.84
CA TRP A 17 -15.14 14.05 -9.35
C TRP A 17 -16.28 15.07 -9.20
N ASN A 18 -16.49 15.87 -10.24
CA ASN A 18 -17.71 16.67 -10.42
C ASN A 18 -18.90 15.73 -10.66
N ILE A 19 -19.34 15.06 -9.60
CA ILE A 19 -20.62 14.34 -9.57
C ILE A 19 -21.58 15.28 -8.84
N PRO A 20 -22.68 15.72 -9.48
CA PRO A 20 -23.70 16.50 -8.79
C PRO A 20 -24.34 15.60 -7.71
N MET A 21 -24.14 15.96 -6.44
CA MET A 21 -24.68 15.24 -5.28
C MET A 21 -25.89 15.98 -4.70
N GLU A 22 -26.96 15.23 -4.46
CA GLU A 22 -28.22 15.66 -3.84
C GLU A 22 -28.03 16.25 -2.42
N PRO A 23 -28.81 17.27 -2.03
CA PRO A 23 -28.67 17.97 -0.76
C PRO A 23 -29.30 17.17 0.40
N GLY A 24 -28.51 16.42 1.17
CA GLY A 24 -29.09 15.80 2.38
C GLY A 24 -28.20 15.01 3.33
N HIS A 25 -27.02 14.52 2.94
CA HIS A 25 -26.21 13.66 3.82
C HIS A 25 -24.84 14.27 4.12
N LYS A 26 -24.77 15.07 5.18
CA LYS A 26 -23.53 15.59 5.74
C LYS A 26 -22.98 14.62 6.80
N GLN A 27 -22.13 13.68 6.39
CA GLN A 27 -20.96 13.30 7.19
C GLN A 27 -19.75 13.19 6.25
N ARG A 28 -19.15 14.34 6.01
CA ARG A 28 -17.87 14.50 5.34
C ARG A 28 -16.80 14.20 6.39
N PHE A 29 -16.22 12.99 6.37
CA PHE A 29 -14.99 12.70 7.11
C PHE A 29 -13.84 13.40 6.36
N TYR A 30 -13.62 14.67 6.67
CA TYR A 30 -12.41 15.35 6.26
C TYR A 30 -11.29 14.96 7.23
N LEU A 31 -10.45 14.04 6.77
CA LEU A 31 -9.11 13.82 7.32
C LEU A 31 -8.13 14.85 6.71
N VAL A 32 -8.55 16.11 6.66
CA VAL A 32 -7.80 17.22 6.08
C VAL A 32 -7.81 18.30 7.17
N ASP A 33 -6.63 18.76 7.58
CA ASP A 33 -6.36 19.87 8.53
C ASP A 33 -5.85 19.55 9.95
N ILE A 34 -5.35 18.34 10.25
CA ILE A 34 -4.60 18.13 11.53
C ILE A 34 -3.11 17.86 11.34
N PHE A 35 -2.64 17.60 10.12
CA PHE A 35 -1.23 17.41 9.88
C PHE A 35 -0.77 18.20 8.67
N HIS A 36 0.33 18.92 8.84
CA HIS A 36 1.26 19.32 7.80
C HIS A 36 1.90 18.06 7.17
N THR A 37 1.10 17.06 6.78
CA THR A 37 1.58 15.81 6.19
C THR A 37 2.02 16.10 4.77
N SER A 38 3.33 16.07 4.54
CA SER A 38 3.88 15.87 3.21
C SER A 38 3.26 14.60 2.62
N TRP A 39 2.67 14.69 1.44
CA TRP A 39 2.18 13.56 0.68
C TRP A 39 3.34 12.58 0.45
N PHE A 40 3.28 11.43 1.09
CA PHE A 40 4.30 10.39 1.01
C PHE A 40 3.63 9.05 0.73
N LYS A 41 3.61 8.68 -0.56
CA LYS A 41 2.96 7.47 -1.10
C LYS A 41 3.34 6.19 -0.34
N GLY A 42 4.57 6.13 0.17
CA GLY A 42 5.05 5.00 0.98
C GLY A 42 4.32 4.87 2.32
N ALA A 43 4.08 5.98 3.02
CA ALA A 43 3.38 6.00 4.30
C ALA A 43 1.90 5.71 4.12
N ASP A 44 1.27 6.27 3.09
CA ASP A 44 -0.14 5.99 2.79
C ASP A 44 -0.39 4.50 2.61
N THR A 45 0.49 3.82 1.87
CA THR A 45 0.39 2.37 1.65
C THR A 45 0.44 1.61 2.98
N VAL A 46 1.38 1.94 3.87
CA VAL A 46 1.52 1.30 5.18
C VAL A 46 0.31 1.59 6.08
N VAL A 47 -0.17 2.83 6.09
CA VAL A 47 -1.34 3.26 6.88
C VAL A 47 -2.60 2.52 6.41
N VAL A 48 -2.83 2.46 5.10
CA VAL A 48 -3.97 1.75 4.51
C VAL A 48 -3.89 0.26 4.83
N LEU A 49 -2.73 -0.39 4.70
CA LEU A 49 -2.57 -1.80 5.05
C LEU A 49 -2.90 -2.07 6.53
N LYS A 50 -2.39 -1.23 7.45
CA LYS A 50 -2.69 -1.34 8.88
C LYS A 50 -4.17 -1.11 9.18
N TYR A 51 -4.77 -0.09 8.56
CA TYR A 51 -6.19 0.20 8.72
C TYR A 51 -7.05 -0.96 8.21
N LEU A 52 -6.76 -1.49 7.02
CA LEU A 52 -7.51 -2.62 6.47
C LEU A 52 -7.37 -3.87 7.35
N ALA A 53 -6.16 -4.19 7.83
CA ALA A 53 -5.97 -5.30 8.77
C ALA A 53 -6.82 -5.12 10.04
N TYR A 54 -6.83 -3.93 10.62
CA TYR A 54 -7.69 -3.59 11.77
C TYR A 54 -9.19 -3.74 11.46
N LYS A 55 -9.64 -3.24 10.30
CA LYS A 55 -11.06 -3.36 9.91
C LYS A 55 -11.50 -4.81 9.72
N PHE A 56 -10.64 -5.67 9.15
CA PHE A 56 -10.95 -7.08 9.03
C PHE A 56 -11.05 -7.77 10.40
N GLN A 57 -10.18 -7.43 11.35
CA GLN A 57 -10.31 -7.91 12.72
C GLN A 57 -11.65 -7.52 13.35
N GLN A 58 -12.11 -6.28 13.16
CA GLN A 58 -13.42 -5.83 13.64
C GLN A 58 -14.58 -6.62 13.00
N ILE A 59 -14.51 -6.89 11.70
CA ILE A 59 -15.53 -7.68 10.98
C ILE A 59 -15.60 -9.09 11.56
N PHE A 60 -14.46 -9.74 11.81
CA PHE A 60 -14.44 -11.08 12.39
C PHE A 60 -14.84 -11.11 13.88
N ALA A 61 -14.62 -10.02 14.62
CA ALA A 61 -15.07 -9.88 16.00
C ALA A 61 -16.57 -9.57 16.10
N SER A 62 -17.18 -9.02 15.06
CA SER A 62 -18.61 -8.77 15.03
C SER A 62 -19.39 -10.08 14.87
N ASP A 63 -20.50 -10.25 15.61
CA ASP A 63 -21.37 -11.45 15.56
C ASP A 63 -22.27 -11.47 14.31
N VAL A 64 -21.70 -11.08 13.16
CA VAL A 64 -22.39 -11.06 11.88
C VAL A 64 -22.38 -12.47 11.31
N ARG A 65 -23.56 -13.06 11.16
CA ARG A 65 -23.71 -14.36 10.49
C ARG A 65 -23.36 -14.25 9.01
N MET A 66 -22.19 -14.75 8.64
CA MET A 66 -21.73 -14.78 7.25
C MET A 66 -21.90 -16.16 6.64
N ARG A 67 -22.21 -16.22 5.34
CA ARG A 67 -22.14 -17.47 4.56
C ARG A 67 -20.71 -18.01 4.61
N VAL A 68 -20.56 -19.33 4.73
CA VAL A 68 -19.25 -20.02 4.83
C VAL A 68 -18.31 -19.62 3.69
N ALA A 69 -18.81 -19.56 2.45
CA ALA A 69 -18.03 -19.17 1.28
C ALA A 69 -17.51 -17.71 1.38
N THR A 70 -18.35 -16.79 1.88
CA THR A 70 -17.97 -15.39 2.08
C THR A 70 -16.95 -15.26 3.20
N LYS A 71 -17.14 -15.99 4.31
CA LYS A 71 -16.20 -16.01 5.42
C LYS A 71 -14.81 -16.45 4.97
N ARG A 72 -14.72 -17.58 4.27
CA ARG A 72 -13.45 -18.11 3.72
C ARG A 72 -12.77 -17.10 2.78
N TYR A 73 -13.56 -16.43 1.94
CA TYR A 73 -13.03 -15.42 1.02
C TYR A 73 -12.44 -14.21 1.78
N LEU A 74 -13.11 -13.73 2.83
CA LEU A 74 -12.59 -12.66 3.67
C LEU A 74 -11.37 -13.08 4.48
N GLU A 75 -11.31 -14.33 4.96
CA GLU A 75 -10.15 -14.89 5.67
C GLU A 75 -8.90 -14.90 4.77
N GLU A 76 -9.04 -15.29 3.51
CA GLU A 76 -7.93 -15.23 2.54
C GLU A 76 -7.48 -13.80 2.26
N ILE A 77 -8.42 -12.84 2.18
CA ILE A 77 -8.07 -11.42 2.04
C ILE A 77 -7.32 -10.91 3.26
N ALA A 78 -7.78 -11.26 4.47
CA ALA A 78 -7.13 -10.88 5.72
C ALA A 78 -5.72 -11.48 5.82
N LYS A 79 -5.56 -12.75 5.41
CA LYS A 79 -4.25 -13.39 5.29
C LYS A 79 -3.33 -12.61 4.35
N CYS A 80 -3.82 -12.28 3.15
CA CYS A 80 -3.08 -11.48 2.17
C CYS A 80 -2.66 -10.12 2.73
N LEU A 81 -3.55 -9.42 3.42
CA LEU A 81 -3.28 -8.13 4.05
C LEU A 81 -2.23 -8.24 5.16
N HIS A 82 -2.31 -9.27 5.99
CA HIS A 82 -1.33 -9.51 7.05
C HIS A 82 0.08 -9.70 6.47
N HIS A 83 0.24 -10.61 5.51
CA HIS A 83 1.55 -10.83 4.87
C HIS A 83 2.04 -9.61 4.11
N SER A 84 1.14 -8.84 3.48
CA SER A 84 1.47 -7.55 2.86
C SER A 84 2.01 -6.54 3.87
N ASN A 85 1.37 -6.43 5.03
CA ASN A 85 1.79 -5.51 6.08
C ASN A 85 3.15 -5.91 6.68
N GLU A 86 3.36 -7.21 6.96
CA GLU A 86 4.62 -7.71 7.50
C GLU A 86 5.76 -7.58 6.50
N PHE A 87 5.52 -7.88 5.23
CA PHE A 87 6.50 -7.69 4.15
C PHE A 87 6.92 -6.21 4.04
N MET A 88 5.96 -5.30 3.87
CA MET A 88 6.24 -3.87 3.74
C MET A 88 6.90 -3.31 5.01
N SER A 89 6.39 -3.65 6.20
CA SER A 89 6.95 -3.19 7.47
C SER A 89 8.39 -3.67 7.66
N SER A 90 8.70 -4.91 7.28
CA SER A 90 10.05 -5.47 7.40
C SER A 90 11.02 -4.81 6.42
N LEU A 91 10.58 -4.48 5.21
CA LEU A 91 11.38 -3.73 4.24
C LEU A 91 11.73 -2.32 4.75
N TYR A 92 10.76 -1.57 5.28
CA TYR A 92 11.01 -0.21 5.79
C TYR A 92 11.84 -0.18 7.08
N LYS A 93 11.77 -1.24 7.90
CA LYS A 93 12.61 -1.37 9.12
C LYS A 93 14.03 -1.89 8.82
N SER A 94 14.30 -2.29 7.57
CA SER A 94 15.60 -2.82 7.17
C SER A 94 16.47 -1.74 6.55
N GLY A 95 17.79 -1.89 6.73
CA GLY A 95 18.76 -1.02 6.09
C GLY A 95 18.86 -1.25 4.57
N LEU A 96 19.83 -0.60 3.93
CA LEU A 96 20.09 -0.75 2.49
C LEU A 96 20.47 -2.20 2.13
N PHE A 97 21.29 -2.84 2.96
CA PHE A 97 21.64 -4.26 2.82
C PHE A 97 20.93 -5.04 3.92
N ILE A 98 20.14 -6.03 3.51
CA ILE A 98 19.33 -6.85 4.40
C ILE A 98 20.11 -8.13 4.69
N PRO A 99 20.50 -8.39 5.96
CA PRO A 99 21.27 -9.58 6.30
C PRO A 99 20.41 -10.86 6.19
N PRO A 100 21.01 -12.03 5.91
CA PRO A 100 20.30 -13.30 5.73
C PRO A 100 19.31 -13.63 6.85
N ALA A 101 19.71 -13.39 8.10
CA ALA A 101 18.89 -13.66 9.29
C ALA A 101 17.54 -12.94 9.29
N ARG A 102 17.44 -11.76 8.67
CA ARG A 102 16.19 -11.01 8.52
C ARG A 102 15.52 -11.28 7.17
N LEU A 103 16.31 -11.56 6.15
CA LEU A 103 15.87 -11.79 4.78
C LEU A 103 14.91 -12.99 4.68
N ASP A 104 15.16 -14.07 5.43
CA ASP A 104 14.27 -15.24 5.48
C ASP A 104 12.81 -14.89 5.79
N GLY A 105 12.60 -14.13 6.86
CA GLY A 105 11.26 -13.66 7.24
C GLY A 105 10.60 -12.82 6.15
N ILE A 106 11.37 -11.92 5.52
CA ILE A 106 10.88 -11.04 4.45
C ILE A 106 10.45 -11.86 3.23
N VAL A 107 11.30 -12.80 2.79
CA VAL A 107 11.01 -13.68 1.65
C VAL A 107 9.76 -14.51 1.93
N ARG A 108 9.65 -15.10 3.12
CA ARG A 108 8.48 -15.89 3.53
C ARG A 108 7.18 -15.07 3.48
N HIS A 109 7.18 -13.86 4.04
CA HIS A 109 5.99 -12.99 3.97
C HIS A 109 5.68 -12.55 2.54
N GLY A 110 6.69 -12.29 1.71
CA GLY A 110 6.48 -11.97 0.29
C GLY A 110 5.89 -13.14 -0.52
N GLN A 111 6.36 -14.37 -0.29
CA GLN A 111 5.82 -15.56 -0.94
C GLN A 111 4.37 -15.84 -0.54
N GLU A 112 4.06 -15.75 0.76
CA GLU A 112 2.68 -15.90 1.25
C GLU A 112 1.75 -14.80 0.72
N LEU A 113 2.26 -13.57 0.55
CA LEU A 113 1.53 -12.49 -0.12
C LEU A 113 1.18 -12.88 -1.56
N LEU A 114 2.14 -13.35 -2.37
CA LEU A 114 1.88 -13.76 -3.74
C LEU A 114 0.86 -14.91 -3.81
N ALA A 115 1.03 -15.92 -2.95
CA ALA A 115 0.17 -17.09 -2.91
C ALA A 115 -1.27 -16.74 -2.49
N SER A 116 -1.44 -15.97 -1.43
CA SER A 116 -2.76 -15.54 -0.94
C SER A 116 -3.44 -14.58 -1.92
N TYR A 117 -2.71 -13.68 -2.58
CA TYR A 117 -3.26 -12.83 -3.63
C TYR A 117 -3.78 -13.67 -4.81
N ALA A 118 -3.02 -14.69 -5.23
CA ALA A 118 -3.45 -15.60 -6.30
C ALA A 118 -4.70 -16.39 -5.92
N THR A 119 -4.77 -16.89 -4.67
CA THR A 119 -5.97 -17.54 -4.13
C THR A 119 -7.16 -16.60 -4.11
N CYS A 120 -7.00 -15.37 -3.62
CA CYS A 120 -8.04 -14.35 -3.61
C CYS A 120 -8.55 -14.03 -5.01
N ALA A 121 -7.65 -13.89 -5.99
CA ALA A 121 -8.02 -13.66 -7.38
C ALA A 121 -8.81 -14.85 -7.97
N GLY A 122 -8.38 -16.08 -7.70
CA GLY A 122 -9.09 -17.28 -8.12
C GLY A 122 -10.49 -17.40 -7.50
N MET A 123 -10.63 -17.05 -6.22
CA MET A 123 -11.94 -17.02 -5.53
C MET A 123 -12.84 -15.92 -6.10
N ALA A 124 -12.32 -14.71 -6.31
CA ALA A 124 -13.08 -13.61 -6.89
C ALA A 124 -13.55 -13.92 -8.32
N TYR A 125 -12.71 -14.56 -9.12
CA TYR A 125 -13.06 -15.02 -10.46
C TYR A 125 -14.23 -16.02 -10.44
N LYS A 126 -14.18 -17.03 -9.55
CA LYS A 126 -15.27 -18.00 -9.34
C LYS A 126 -16.57 -17.32 -8.89
N LEU A 127 -16.47 -16.26 -8.10
CA LEU A 127 -17.60 -15.45 -7.63
C LEU A 127 -18.06 -14.39 -8.65
N ARG A 128 -17.44 -14.31 -9.84
CA ARG A 128 -17.68 -13.26 -10.85
C ARG A 128 -17.53 -11.84 -10.30
N LEU A 129 -16.58 -11.63 -9.38
CA LEU A 129 -16.28 -10.34 -8.77
C LEU A 129 -15.00 -9.74 -9.38
N PRO A 130 -15.04 -8.53 -9.99
CA PRO A 130 -13.87 -7.91 -10.61
C PRO A 130 -12.99 -7.18 -9.57
N ARG A 131 -12.45 -7.91 -8.59
CA ARG A 131 -11.76 -7.33 -7.41
C ARG A 131 -10.24 -7.42 -7.43
N PHE A 132 -9.66 -8.42 -8.10
CA PHE A 132 -8.21 -8.62 -8.16
C PHE A 132 -7.72 -8.53 -9.59
N LYS A 133 -6.70 -7.70 -9.81
CA LYS A 133 -6.10 -7.47 -11.11
C LYS A 133 -4.62 -7.82 -11.03
N PHE A 134 -4.22 -8.85 -11.77
CA PHE A 134 -2.81 -9.11 -12.04
C PHE A 134 -2.28 -8.06 -13.00
N ASN A 135 -1.59 -7.06 -12.45
CA ASN A 135 -0.86 -6.07 -13.23
C ASN A 135 0.60 -6.52 -13.42
N PRO A 136 1.33 -5.94 -14.38
CA PRO A 136 2.77 -6.19 -14.53
C PRO A 136 3.58 -5.95 -13.25
N LYS A 137 3.09 -5.10 -12.33
CA LYS A 137 3.72 -4.87 -11.02
C LYS A 137 3.72 -6.11 -10.14
N PHE A 138 2.72 -6.99 -10.25
CA PHE A 138 2.69 -8.27 -9.55
C PHE A 138 3.83 -9.18 -10.04
N HIS A 139 4.08 -9.21 -11.34
CA HIS A 139 5.20 -9.96 -11.92
C HIS A 139 6.56 -9.38 -11.49
N MET A 140 6.69 -8.06 -11.41
CA MET A 140 7.89 -7.42 -10.84
C MET A 140 8.14 -7.83 -9.39
N LEU A 141 7.08 -7.97 -8.58
CA LEU A 141 7.20 -8.47 -7.21
C LEU A 141 7.69 -9.92 -7.17
N CYS A 142 7.29 -10.76 -8.12
CA CYS A 142 7.83 -12.13 -8.24
C CYS A 142 9.33 -12.12 -8.51
N HIS A 143 9.82 -11.27 -9.41
CA HIS A 143 11.26 -11.14 -9.68
C HIS A 143 12.04 -10.65 -8.48
N LEU A 144 11.55 -9.60 -7.82
CA LEU A 144 12.14 -9.08 -6.58
C LEU A 144 12.28 -10.18 -5.52
N LEU A 145 11.25 -11.01 -5.34
CA LEU A 145 11.30 -12.12 -4.38
C LEU A 145 12.22 -13.26 -4.82
N LEU A 146 12.37 -13.46 -6.13
CA LEU A 146 13.34 -14.43 -6.67
C LEU A 146 14.77 -13.99 -6.32
N ASP A 147 15.12 -12.73 -6.59
CA ASP A 147 16.46 -12.18 -6.30
C ASP A 147 16.77 -12.27 -4.80
N MET A 148 15.80 -11.90 -3.95
CA MET A 148 15.95 -12.00 -2.49
C MET A 148 16.11 -13.45 -2.02
N ARG A 149 15.42 -14.39 -2.66
CA ARG A 149 15.53 -15.82 -2.31
C ARG A 149 16.87 -16.40 -2.77
N GLU A 150 17.41 -15.96 -3.89
CA GLU A 150 18.74 -16.36 -4.36
C GLU A 150 19.83 -15.84 -3.41
N ALA A 151 19.75 -14.57 -3.01
CA ALA A 151 20.64 -14.02 -1.98
C ALA A 151 20.54 -14.82 -0.67
N LEU A 152 19.32 -15.17 -0.23
CA LEU A 152 19.12 -16.00 0.95
C LEU A 152 19.72 -17.40 0.80
N ALA A 153 19.54 -18.05 -0.35
CA ALA A 153 20.07 -19.39 -0.62
C ALA A 153 21.61 -19.43 -0.59
N ASN A 154 22.25 -18.33 -0.97
CA ASN A 154 23.71 -18.15 -0.91
C ASN A 154 24.21 -17.68 0.46
N ASN A 155 23.30 -17.45 1.43
CA ASN A 155 23.60 -16.83 2.72
C ASN A 155 24.22 -15.42 2.58
N ASP A 156 23.80 -14.69 1.54
CA ASP A 156 24.23 -13.34 1.21
C ASP A 156 23.23 -12.27 1.67
N SER A 157 23.70 -11.04 1.79
CA SER A 157 22.82 -9.89 2.03
C SER A 157 22.12 -9.49 0.74
N ALA A 158 20.81 -9.23 0.81
CA ALA A 158 20.05 -8.70 -0.32
C ALA A 158 20.03 -7.17 -0.30
N LEU A 159 20.07 -6.54 -1.47
CA LEU A 159 19.78 -5.11 -1.59
C LEU A 159 18.29 -4.87 -1.30
N ASN A 160 18.00 -3.91 -0.42
CA ASN A 160 16.63 -3.57 -0.06
C ASN A 160 15.92 -2.96 -1.28
N PRO A 161 14.81 -3.56 -1.77
CA PRO A 161 14.10 -3.07 -2.96
C PRO A 161 13.56 -1.64 -2.81
N THR A 162 13.38 -1.16 -1.57
CA THR A 162 12.99 0.24 -1.32
C THR A 162 14.05 1.24 -1.79
N SER A 163 15.31 0.80 -2.00
CA SER A 163 16.38 1.63 -2.57
C SER A 163 16.07 2.10 -3.99
N PHE A 164 15.33 1.31 -4.78
CA PHE A 164 14.85 1.68 -6.11
C PHE A 164 13.53 2.44 -6.08
N SER A 165 12.95 2.66 -4.90
CA SER A 165 11.68 3.33 -4.78
C SER A 165 11.84 4.84 -4.92
N CYS A 166 11.13 5.45 -5.86
CA CYS A 166 11.02 6.90 -5.98
C CYS A 166 9.99 7.45 -4.98
N GLN A 167 10.04 7.01 -3.73
CA GLN A 167 9.12 7.45 -2.69
C GLN A 167 9.50 8.82 -2.11
N MET A 168 10.56 9.47 -2.62
CA MET A 168 10.92 10.83 -2.23
C MET A 168 9.66 11.71 -2.11
N PRO A 169 9.55 12.54 -1.06
CA PRO A 169 8.40 13.40 -0.87
C PRO A 169 8.20 14.23 -2.14
N GLU A 170 7.19 13.86 -2.91
CA GLU A 170 6.92 14.50 -4.20
C GLU A 170 6.63 15.98 -3.98
N ASP A 171 5.99 16.31 -2.85
CA ASP A 171 5.80 17.67 -2.36
C ASP A 171 7.11 18.42 -2.17
N PHE A 172 8.17 17.76 -1.71
CA PHE A 172 9.47 18.39 -1.55
C PHE A 172 10.09 18.72 -2.91
N ILE A 173 10.08 17.77 -3.85
CA ILE A 173 10.55 17.99 -5.22
C ILE A 173 9.72 19.09 -5.89
N ASN A 174 8.39 19.08 -5.71
CA ASN A 174 7.48 20.08 -6.26
C ASN A 174 7.71 21.46 -5.66
N LYS A 175 7.98 21.56 -4.35
CA LYS A 175 8.36 22.83 -3.69
C LYS A 175 9.67 23.36 -4.25
N CYS A 176 10.70 22.53 -4.34
CA CYS A 176 11.98 22.91 -4.95
C CYS A 176 11.83 23.33 -6.41
N SER A 177 11.07 22.58 -7.22
CA SER A 177 10.82 22.87 -8.64
C SER A 177 9.95 24.11 -8.86
N THR A 178 9.01 24.39 -7.97
CA THR A 178 8.18 25.60 -8.04
C THR A 178 9.00 26.81 -7.64
N LEU A 179 9.78 26.72 -6.56
CA LEU A 179 10.63 27.80 -6.11
C LEU A 179 11.71 28.14 -7.16
N SER A 180 12.36 27.15 -7.77
CA SER A 180 13.39 27.39 -8.79
C SER A 180 12.86 28.13 -10.04
N ARG A 181 11.58 27.97 -10.37
CA ARG A 181 10.92 28.68 -11.48
C ARG A 181 10.39 30.06 -11.09
N ALA A 182 10.21 30.32 -9.80
CA ALA A 182 9.61 31.55 -9.28
C ALA A 182 10.64 32.61 -8.83
N VAL A 183 11.94 32.27 -8.81
CA VAL A 183 13.02 33.17 -8.39
C VAL A 183 13.94 33.54 -9.54
N ASP A 184 14.65 34.65 -9.40
CA ASP A 184 15.69 35.06 -10.35
C ASP A 184 16.74 33.95 -10.51
N ALA A 185 17.22 33.75 -11.74
CA ALA A 185 18.19 32.71 -12.10
C ALA A 185 19.44 32.72 -11.19
N ARG A 186 19.88 33.89 -10.72
CA ARG A 186 21.04 34.05 -9.83
C ARG A 186 20.75 33.58 -8.40
N ALA A 187 19.48 33.60 -7.98
CA ALA A 187 19.04 33.23 -6.66
C ALA A 187 18.60 31.76 -6.54
N ILE A 188 18.42 31.05 -7.66
CA ILE A 188 17.90 29.66 -7.69
C ILE A 188 18.70 28.74 -6.75
N ALA A 189 20.03 28.72 -6.86
CA ALA A 189 20.87 27.83 -6.06
C ALA A 189 20.69 28.08 -4.56
N ASN A 190 20.80 29.34 -4.12
CA ASN A 190 20.67 29.72 -2.71
C ASN A 190 19.26 29.42 -2.19
N ARG A 191 18.22 29.81 -2.92
CA ARG A 191 16.82 29.62 -2.52
C ARG A 191 16.42 28.15 -2.47
N THR A 192 16.95 27.33 -3.38
CA THR A 192 16.73 25.89 -3.38
C THR A 192 17.46 25.23 -2.21
N ILE A 193 18.70 25.63 -1.89
CA ILE A 193 19.45 25.12 -0.73
C ILE A 193 18.76 25.49 0.59
N ASP A 194 18.20 26.70 0.69
CA ASP A 194 17.48 27.15 1.89
C ASP A 194 16.24 26.30 2.22
N LEU A 195 15.66 25.57 1.24
CA LEU A 195 14.58 24.60 1.47
C LEU A 195 15.04 23.29 2.12
N TYR A 196 16.35 22.98 2.08
CA TYR A 196 16.93 21.78 2.70
C TYR A 196 17.39 22.04 4.15
N ARG A 197 17.41 23.29 4.61
CA ARG A 197 17.77 23.69 5.97
C ARG A 197 16.56 23.60 6.89
#